data_AF-A0A2F0AH95-F1
#
_entry.id   AF-A0A2F0AH95-F1
#
_cell.length_a   1.000
_cell.length_b   1.000
_cell.length_c   1.000
_cell.angle_alpha   90.00
_cell.angle_beta   90.00
_cell.angle_gamma   90.00
#
_symmetry.space_group_name_H-M   'P 1'
#
loop_
_entity.id
_entity.type
_entity.pdbx_description
1 polymer ?
#
loop_
_entity_poly.entity_id
_entity_poly.type
_entity_poly.pdbx_seq_one_letter_code
_entity_poly.pdbx_strand_id
1 'polypeptide(L)'
;MKDYFKNLNTITQNIKRKIYKKKNSKFIIIMEKWEDIVGKEYYKKSNPIKITKDQELKVEVSIDILLDFTYSNQIYLEKIDKVLGYKNSLKKIFVVQKHN
;
A
#
# COMPACT_ATOMS: atom_id res chain seq x y z
N MET A 1 -21.27 -30.08 -1.35
CA MET A 1 -21.05 -28.71 -0.81
C MET A 1 -19.59 -28.39 -0.47
N LYS A 2 -18.74 -29.37 -0.09
CA LYS A 2 -17.30 -29.16 0.22
C LYS A 2 -16.43 -28.76 -0.99
N ASP A 3 -16.75 -29.20 -2.20
CA ASP A 3 -15.89 -28.95 -3.38
C ASP A 3 -16.02 -27.54 -3.96
N TYR A 4 -17.15 -26.88 -3.76
CA TYR A 4 -17.35 -25.48 -4.18
C TYR A 4 -16.44 -24.52 -3.42
N PHE A 5 -16.23 -24.72 -2.12
CA PHE A 5 -15.34 -23.88 -1.30
C PHE A 5 -13.87 -24.07 -1.65
N LYS A 6 -13.44 -25.31 -1.95
CA LYS A 6 -12.08 -25.57 -2.46
C LYS A 6 -11.84 -24.88 -3.81
N ASN A 7 -12.81 -24.93 -4.72
CA ASN A 7 -12.72 -24.26 -6.01
C ASN A 7 -12.73 -22.74 -5.89
N LEU A 8 -13.55 -22.17 -5.00
CA LEU A 8 -13.54 -20.75 -4.68
C LEU A 8 -12.18 -20.30 -4.17
N ASN A 9 -11.60 -20.98 -3.18
CA ASN A 9 -10.27 -20.66 -2.66
C ASN A 9 -9.18 -20.72 -3.74
N THR A 10 -9.27 -21.68 -4.64
CA THR A 10 -8.31 -21.86 -5.74
C THR A 10 -8.45 -20.75 -6.79
N ILE A 11 -9.68 -20.37 -7.12
CA ILE A 11 -9.98 -19.22 -8.01
C ILE A 11 -9.48 -17.93 -7.38
N THR A 12 -9.77 -17.69 -6.09
CA THR A 12 -9.30 -16.50 -5.37
C THR A 12 -7.78 -16.47 -5.30
N GLN A 13 -7.11 -17.60 -5.03
CA GLN A 13 -5.64 -17.70 -5.04
C GLN A 13 -5.05 -17.46 -6.42
N ASN A 14 -5.68 -17.92 -7.50
CA ASN A 14 -5.21 -17.72 -8.87
C ASN A 14 -5.43 -16.28 -9.35
N ILE A 15 -6.56 -15.65 -8.97
CA ILE A 15 -6.82 -14.23 -9.21
C ILE A 15 -5.81 -13.40 -8.44
N LYS A 16 -5.63 -13.69 -7.14
CA LYS A 16 -4.56 -13.14 -6.32
C LYS A 16 -3.24 -13.27 -7.05
N ARG A 17 -2.77 -14.49 -7.36
CA ARG A 17 -1.48 -14.75 -8.04
C ARG A 17 -1.32 -14.01 -9.36
N LYS A 18 -2.38 -13.87 -10.17
CA LYS A 18 -2.35 -13.06 -11.41
C LYS A 18 -2.21 -11.56 -11.11
N ILE A 19 -2.85 -11.06 -10.05
CA ILE A 19 -2.65 -9.69 -9.55
C ILE A 19 -1.23 -9.52 -8.98
N TYR A 20 -0.71 -10.51 -8.23
CA TYR A 20 0.65 -10.53 -7.69
C TYR A 20 1.71 -10.57 -8.81
N LYS A 21 1.51 -11.33 -9.89
CA LYS A 21 2.44 -11.38 -11.05
C LYS A 21 2.47 -10.07 -11.87
N LYS A 22 1.43 -9.24 -11.78
CA LYS A 22 1.33 -7.96 -12.52
C LYS A 22 1.74 -6.73 -11.69
N LYS A 23 1.79 -6.83 -10.36
CA LYS A 23 2.13 -5.71 -9.46
C LYS A 23 3.51 -5.93 -8.83
N ASN A 24 4.28 -4.85 -8.72
CA ASN A 24 5.57 -4.80 -8.04
C ASN A 24 5.42 -5.41 -6.62
N SER A 25 6.18 -6.47 -6.30
CA SER A 25 6.10 -7.18 -5.01
C SER A 25 6.25 -6.23 -3.82
N LYS A 26 7.05 -5.16 -3.97
CA LYS A 26 7.18 -4.08 -2.98
C LYS A 26 5.83 -3.42 -2.66
N PHE A 27 5.07 -3.08 -3.70
CA PHE A 27 3.78 -2.41 -3.52
C PHE A 27 2.76 -3.28 -2.79
N ILE A 28 2.82 -4.58 -3.05
CA ILE A 28 1.94 -5.56 -2.39
C ILE A 28 2.25 -5.64 -0.91
N ILE A 29 3.52 -5.74 -0.54
CA ILE A 29 3.93 -5.77 0.86
C ILE A 29 3.52 -4.47 1.55
N ILE A 30 3.73 -3.32 0.91
CA ILE A 30 3.29 -2.01 1.45
C ILE A 30 1.78 -1.98 1.68
N MET A 31 0.98 -2.49 0.74
CA MET A 31 -0.48 -2.56 0.87
C MET A 31 -0.90 -3.46 2.04
N GLU A 32 -0.31 -4.66 2.15
CA GLU A 32 -0.63 -5.61 3.22
C GLU A 32 -0.20 -5.10 4.61
N LYS A 33 0.81 -4.23 4.66
CA LYS A 33 1.37 -3.64 5.88
C LYS A 33 1.01 -2.18 6.09
N TRP A 34 0.03 -1.67 5.34
CA TRP A 34 -0.26 -0.24 5.34
C TRP A 34 -0.68 0.27 6.72
N GLU A 35 -1.54 -0.46 7.42
CA GLU A 35 -1.96 -0.10 8.78
C GLU A 35 -0.77 -0.04 9.75
N ASP A 36 0.19 -0.97 9.66
CA ASP A 36 1.40 -0.99 10.49
C ASP A 36 2.29 0.25 10.20
N ILE A 37 2.30 0.72 8.96
CA ILE A 37 3.07 1.88 8.51
C ILE A 37 2.45 3.19 9.02
N VAL A 38 1.17 3.42 8.74
CA VAL A 38 0.53 4.72 9.01
C VAL A 38 -0.22 4.79 10.33
N GLY A 39 -0.50 3.66 10.96
CA GLY A 39 -1.35 3.57 12.14
C GLY A 39 -2.84 3.54 11.81
N LYS A 40 -3.63 3.02 12.75
CA LYS A 40 -5.06 2.72 12.58
C LYS A 40 -5.91 3.91 12.15
N GLU A 41 -5.62 5.10 12.67
CA GLU A 41 -6.38 6.32 12.35
C GLU A 41 -6.18 6.75 10.89
N TYR A 42 -4.93 6.74 10.44
CA TYR A 42 -4.58 7.19 9.10
C TYR A 42 -4.85 6.11 8.06
N TYR A 43 -4.81 4.83 8.45
CA TYR A 43 -5.19 3.71 7.60
C TYR A 43 -6.61 3.85 7.04
N LYS A 44 -7.56 4.30 7.86
CA LYS A 44 -8.95 4.50 7.43
C LYS A 44 -9.14 5.68 6.46
N LYS A 45 -8.17 6.59 6.42
CA LYS A 45 -8.21 7.86 5.69
C LYS A 45 -7.17 7.93 4.58
N SER A 46 -6.40 6.88 4.36
CA SER A 46 -5.34 6.84 3.34
C SER A 46 -5.27 5.49 2.66
N ASN A 47 -4.89 5.50 1.39
CA ASN A 47 -4.78 4.29 0.60
C ASN A 47 -3.61 4.40 -0.39
N PRO A 48 -2.65 3.45 -0.39
CA PRO A 48 -1.63 3.40 -1.41
C PRO A 48 -2.25 3.05 -2.77
N ILE A 49 -1.91 3.82 -3.80
CA ILE A 49 -2.47 3.64 -5.15
C ILE A 49 -1.54 2.81 -6.03
N LYS A 50 -0.26 3.21 -6.08
CA LYS A 50 0.79 2.58 -6.90
C LYS A 50 2.18 3.05 -6.50
N ILE A 51 3.19 2.28 -6.89
CA ILE A 51 4.56 2.78 -7.02
C ILE A 51 4.76 3.25 -8.47
N THR A 52 5.26 4.47 -8.67
CA THR A 52 5.56 5.03 -9.98
C THR A 52 6.85 4.44 -10.55
N LYS A 53 7.14 4.71 -11.84
CA LYS A 53 8.42 4.30 -12.45
C LYS A 53 9.62 4.93 -11.73
N ASP A 54 9.44 6.13 -11.20
CA ASP A 54 10.47 6.90 -10.47
C ASP A 54 10.69 6.42 -9.02
N GLN A 55 10.11 5.27 -8.64
CA GLN A 55 10.15 4.71 -7.28
C GLN A 55 9.48 5.61 -6.24
N GLU A 56 8.38 6.27 -6.61
CA GLU A 56 7.57 7.08 -5.69
C GLU A 56 6.29 6.35 -5.34
N LEU A 57 5.92 6.31 -4.05
CA LEU A 57 4.65 5.74 -3.63
C LEU A 57 3.57 6.81 -3.73
N LYS A 58 2.61 6.63 -4.63
CA LYS A 58 1.43 7.50 -4.68
C LYS A 58 0.41 7.03 -3.64
N VAL A 59 0.01 7.92 -2.75
CA VAL A 59 -0.97 7.65 -1.68
C VAL A 59 -2.12 8.63 -1.80
N GLU A 60 -3.34 8.12 -1.84
CA GLU A 60 -4.54 8.92 -1.71
C GLU A 60 -4.85 9.13 -0.23
N VAL A 61 -5.19 10.36 0.16
CA VAL A 61 -5.55 10.70 1.55
C VAL A 61 -6.80 11.58 1.60
N SER A 62 -7.57 11.47 2.68
CA SER A 62 -8.65 12.40 2.99
C SER A 62 -8.10 13.81 3.27
N ILE A 63 -8.90 14.84 2.94
CA ILE A 63 -8.50 16.25 3.06
C ILE A 63 -8.13 16.64 4.49
N ASP A 64 -8.79 16.07 5.49
CA ASP A 64 -8.61 16.37 6.91
C ASP A 64 -7.25 15.90 7.46
N ILE A 65 -6.56 14.99 6.77
CA ILE A 65 -5.23 14.52 7.15
C ILE A 65 -4.15 14.90 6.13
N LEU A 66 -4.49 15.61 5.06
CA LEU A 66 -3.59 15.87 3.94
C LEU A 66 -2.27 16.54 4.39
N LEU A 67 -2.38 17.55 5.24
CA LEU A 67 -1.24 18.33 5.71
C LEU A 67 -0.35 17.49 6.64
N ASP A 68 -0.94 16.90 7.68
CA ASP A 68 -0.23 16.07 8.66
C ASP A 68 0.45 14.86 8.01
N PHE A 69 -0.24 14.22 7.06
CA PHE A 69 0.31 13.11 6.29
C PHE A 69 1.50 13.54 5.45
N THR A 70 1.44 14.73 4.84
CA THR A 70 2.54 15.29 4.04
C THR A 70 3.76 15.60 4.92
N TYR A 71 3.56 16.12 6.13
CA TYR A 71 4.67 16.35 7.08
C TYR A 71 5.27 15.04 7.61
N SER A 72 4.47 13.98 7.73
CA SER A 72 4.90 12.67 8.23
C SER A 72 5.59 11.78 7.17
N ASN A 73 5.80 12.29 5.95
CA ASN A 73 6.28 11.55 4.79
C ASN A 73 7.60 10.80 5.06
N GLN A 74 8.57 11.47 5.69
CA GLN A 74 9.86 10.87 6.03
C GLN A 74 9.72 9.69 7.00
N ILE A 75 8.87 9.82 8.03
CA ILE A 75 8.62 8.77 9.01
C ILE A 75 8.01 7.53 8.32
N TYR A 76 7.09 7.75 7.39
CA TYR A 76 6.48 6.64 6.64
C TYR A 76 7.46 5.96 5.68
N LEU A 77 8.36 6.72 5.03
CA LEU A 77 9.43 6.13 4.22
C LEU A 77 10.32 5.20 5.07
N GLU A 78 10.71 5.63 6.25
CA GLU A 78 11.53 4.80 7.17
C GLU A 78 10.79 3.54 7.62
N LYS A 79 9.49 3.64 7.89
CA LYS A 79 8.67 2.47 8.23
C LYS A 79 8.52 1.52 7.03
N ILE A 80 8.38 2.05 5.81
CA ILE A 80 8.33 1.24 4.59
C ILE A 80 9.66 0.50 4.39
N ASP A 81 10.80 1.17 4.56
CA ASP A 81 12.11 0.53 4.47
C ASP A 81 12.27 -0.62 5.49
N LYS A 82 11.78 -0.42 6.73
CA LYS A 82 11.75 -1.47 7.75
C LYS A 82 10.88 -2.66 7.33
N VAL A 83 9.71 -2.41 6.78
CA VAL A 83 8.78 -3.45 6.29
C VAL A 83 9.35 -4.21 5.09
N LEU A 84 10.06 -3.54 4.19
CA LEU A 84 10.64 -4.15 3.00
C LEU A 84 12.01 -4.81 3.26
N GLY A 85 12.67 -4.48 4.36
CA GLY A 85 13.93 -5.10 4.78
C GLY A 85 15.18 -4.52 4.12
N TYR A 86 15.08 -3.39 3.43
CA TYR A 86 16.23 -2.68 2.85
C TYR A 86 15.98 -1.17 2.77
N LYS A 87 17.05 -0.39 2.87
CA LYS A 87 17.00 1.09 2.86
C LYS A 87 16.77 1.64 1.46
N ASN A 88 16.23 2.87 1.40
CA ASN A 88 16.00 3.65 0.18
C ASN A 88 15.13 2.88 -0.83
N SER A 89 14.13 2.17 -0.32
CA SER A 89 13.26 1.34 -1.15
C SER A 89 12.35 2.16 -2.08
N LEU A 90 12.09 3.40 -1.67
CA LEU A 90 11.32 4.43 -2.36
C LEU A 90 12.03 5.78 -2.19
N LYS A 91 11.83 6.69 -3.16
CA LYS A 91 12.39 8.04 -3.09
C LYS A 91 11.54 9.01 -2.27
N LYS A 92 10.21 8.93 -2.44
CA LYS A 92 9.25 9.80 -1.77
C LYS A 92 7.85 9.19 -1.75
N ILE A 93 7.00 9.67 -0.85
CA ILE A 93 5.54 9.48 -0.93
C ILE A 93 4.94 10.70 -1.62
N PHE A 94 4.23 10.48 -2.72
CA PHE A 94 3.46 11.51 -3.41
C PHE A 94 2.00 11.44 -2.94
N VAL A 95 1.63 12.41 -2.12
CA VAL A 95 0.30 12.48 -1.50
C VAL A 95 -0.66 13.16 -2.48
N VAL A 96 -1.83 12.55 -2.69
CA VAL A 96 -2.94 13.17 -3.43
C VAL A 96 -4.19 13.19 -2.58
N GLN A 97 -4.96 14.26 -2.71
CA GLN A 97 -6.25 14.37 -2.06
C GLN A 97 -7.27 13.43 -2.74
N LYS A 98 -8.07 12.74 -1.93
CA LYS A 98 -9.25 12.04 -2.40
C LYS A 98 -10.31 13.06 -2.84
N HIS A 99 -10.68 13.03 -4.12
CA HIS A 99 -11.85 13.76 -4.61
C HIS A 99 -13.08 12.88 -4.39
N ASN A 100 -14.06 13.40 -3.63
CA ASN A 100 -15.37 12.77 -3.46
C ASN A 100 -16.24 13.02 -4.69
#